data_AF-A0A317UA19-F1
#
_entry.id   AF-A0A317UA19-F1
#
_cell.length_a   1.000
_cell.length_b   1.000
_cell.length_c   1.000
_cell.angle_alpha   90.00
_cell.angle_beta   90.00
_cell.angle_gamma   90.00
#
_symmetry.space_group_name_H-M   'P 1'
#
loop_
_entity.id
_entity.type
_entity.pdbx_description
1 polymer ?
#
loop_
_entity_poly.entity_id
_entity_poly.type
_entity_poly.pdbx_seq_one_letter_code
_entity_poly.pdbx_strand_id
1 'polypeptide(L)'
;MGSPRPTKSCPRVKYFGFNFARGSESPFVHCTQPYGFACQPLRGLVTSRNGELSKEKNNGCNYSLRNLFLKNPKPYQYFSILYPKKTTKKNTQERIDNMRNNLNAQTRSVSANPQKKKKKILKTSIGIAAAAAVTFLLLGRTDAVIFLQWEFYMLLMMLVSMPLAVAVFGENKCLLPFGKTFGVLIPGFMMWAAGVCLHIPFTRKTGIIAICLYFMLCMAVGKKRKRCLEDWKQCFSGCLKYEVIFFVVFLFWAYLIGFNPSGYGTEKFMDYGFLQKMLTTSKLPPDDIWYAGKSINYYYGGQYYAAFIAKTML
;
A
#
# COMPACT_ATOMS: atom_id res chain seq x y z
N MET A 1 -20.22 45.46 -43.78
CA MET A 1 -18.83 44.95 -43.86
C MET A 1 -18.54 44.24 -42.54
N GLY A 2 -18.62 42.92 -42.55
CA GLY A 2 -18.54 42.08 -41.34
C GLY A 2 -17.20 41.34 -41.25
N SER A 3 -16.66 41.27 -40.04
CA SER A 3 -15.51 40.45 -39.62
C SER A 3 -15.68 38.97 -40.00
N PRO A 4 -14.58 38.23 -40.29
CA PRO A 4 -14.16 37.23 -39.29
C PRO A 4 -12.65 36.88 -39.19
N ARG A 5 -12.25 36.61 -37.94
CA ARG A 5 -11.39 35.53 -37.36
C ARG A 5 -10.08 35.05 -38.01
N PRO A 6 -9.02 34.83 -37.19
CA PRO A 6 -7.79 34.12 -37.57
C PRO A 6 -7.84 32.63 -37.20
N THR A 7 -7.28 31.74 -38.04
CA THR A 7 -6.70 30.47 -37.59
C THR A 7 -5.51 30.10 -38.50
N LYS A 8 -4.30 30.13 -37.95
CA LYS A 8 -3.09 29.59 -38.60
C LYS A 8 -2.82 28.19 -38.04
N SER A 9 -2.61 27.29 -38.98
CA SER A 9 -2.23 25.88 -38.89
C SER A 9 -0.94 25.62 -38.12
N CYS A 10 -0.92 24.55 -37.32
CA CYS A 10 0.27 23.98 -36.70
C CYS A 10 0.95 22.97 -37.66
N PRO A 11 2.28 22.98 -37.86
CA PRO A 11 2.96 22.07 -38.78
C PRO A 11 3.27 20.71 -38.14
N ARG A 12 3.18 19.67 -38.97
CA ARG A 12 3.43 18.24 -38.67
C ARG A 12 4.92 17.92 -38.95
N VAL A 13 5.68 17.48 -37.94
CA VAL A 13 7.06 16.98 -38.13
C VAL A 13 7.05 15.45 -38.23
N LYS A 14 7.73 14.97 -39.28
CA LYS A 14 7.86 13.60 -39.77
C LYS A 14 8.67 12.70 -38.80
N TYR A 15 8.22 11.47 -38.58
CA TYR A 15 9.09 10.37 -38.15
C TYR A 15 9.44 9.50 -39.37
N PHE A 16 10.74 9.28 -39.55
CA PHE A 16 11.35 8.42 -40.56
C PHE A 16 10.93 6.96 -40.36
N GLY A 17 10.58 6.30 -41.47
CA GLY A 17 10.16 4.92 -41.49
C GLY A 17 11.30 3.93 -41.65
N PHE A 18 11.02 2.69 -41.26
CA PHE A 18 11.50 1.48 -41.93
C PHE A 18 10.33 0.51 -42.01
N ASN A 19 9.98 0.12 -43.24
CA ASN A 19 9.00 -0.90 -43.61
C ASN A 19 9.77 -2.01 -44.33
N PHE A 20 9.46 -3.29 -44.07
CA PHE A 20 8.86 -4.22 -45.05
C PHE A 20 8.96 -5.70 -44.62
N ALA A 21 7.80 -6.37 -44.58
CA ALA A 21 7.46 -7.71 -45.12
C ALA A 21 6.11 -8.16 -44.50
N ARG A 22 4.93 -7.87 -45.08
CA ARG A 22 4.11 -8.65 -46.06
C ARG A 22 4.01 -10.15 -45.74
N GLY A 23 2.84 -10.83 -45.71
CA GLY A 23 1.43 -10.54 -46.04
C GLY A 23 0.50 -11.40 -45.14
N SER A 24 -0.83 -11.44 -45.25
CA SER A 24 -1.74 -11.29 -46.39
C SER A 24 -3.18 -10.96 -45.92
N GLU A 25 -3.78 -9.98 -46.60
CA GLU A 25 -5.20 -9.85 -47.02
C GLU A 25 -6.34 -9.43 -46.04
N SER A 26 -6.82 -8.21 -46.34
CA SER A 26 -8.01 -7.39 -46.02
C SER A 26 -9.35 -7.95 -46.59
N PRO A 27 -10.58 -7.48 -46.25
CA PRO A 27 -10.96 -6.05 -46.15
C PRO A 27 -11.93 -5.57 -45.03
N PHE A 28 -11.73 -4.29 -44.63
CA PHE A 28 -12.71 -3.24 -44.22
C PHE A 28 -13.67 -3.57 -43.03
N VAL A 29 -13.86 -2.80 -41.95
CA VAL A 29 -13.93 -1.34 -41.68
C VAL A 29 -13.72 -1.14 -40.16
N HIS A 30 -13.00 -0.10 -39.73
CA HIS A 30 -12.96 0.36 -38.34
C HIS A 30 -13.95 1.50 -38.12
N CYS A 31 -14.72 1.46 -37.03
CA CYS A 31 -15.12 2.65 -36.29
C CYS A 31 -15.28 2.32 -34.79
N THR A 32 -14.56 3.09 -33.99
CA THR A 32 -14.47 3.13 -32.52
C THR A 32 -15.74 3.62 -31.84
N GLN A 33 -16.00 3.22 -30.58
CA GLN A 33 -16.40 4.08 -29.42
C GLN A 33 -16.92 3.25 -28.20
N PRO A 34 -17.02 3.85 -26.99
CA PRO A 34 -16.68 3.22 -25.70
C PRO A 34 -17.88 2.96 -24.78
N TYR A 35 -17.67 2.25 -23.66
CA TYR A 35 -18.63 2.17 -22.56
C TYR A 35 -18.08 2.81 -21.29
N GLY A 36 -18.50 4.05 -21.05
CA GLY A 36 -18.74 4.59 -19.72
C GLY A 36 -20.25 4.68 -19.52
N PHE A 37 -20.77 4.23 -18.37
CA PHE A 37 -22.17 4.44 -18.00
C PHE A 37 -22.23 5.43 -16.83
N ALA A 38 -22.75 6.61 -17.14
CA ALA A 38 -23.23 7.60 -16.18
C ALA A 38 -24.77 7.53 -16.14
N CYS A 39 -25.34 7.56 -14.94
CA CYS A 39 -26.77 7.66 -14.68
C CYS A 39 -27.27 9.08 -14.94
N GLN A 40 -28.42 9.23 -15.60
CA GLN A 40 -29.33 10.36 -15.41
C GLN A 40 -30.78 9.97 -15.76
N PRO A 41 -31.80 10.44 -15.01
CA PRO A 41 -33.19 10.05 -15.19
C PRO A 41 -33.96 11.04 -16.07
N LEU A 42 -34.90 10.54 -16.88
CA LEU A 42 -35.84 11.36 -17.65
C LEU A 42 -37.26 11.19 -17.10
N ARG A 43 -37.81 12.30 -16.60
CA ARG A 43 -39.23 12.53 -16.34
C ARG A 43 -39.98 12.69 -17.66
N GLY A 44 -41.18 12.12 -17.74
CA GLY A 44 -42.21 12.48 -18.71
C GLY A 44 -43.58 12.42 -18.03
N LEU A 45 -44.24 13.58 -17.92
CA LEU A 45 -45.62 13.78 -17.45
C LEU A 45 -46.56 13.66 -18.65
N VAL A 46 -47.67 12.92 -18.53
CA VAL A 46 -48.92 13.20 -19.26
C VAL A 46 -50.10 12.96 -18.31
N THR A 47 -51.02 13.91 -18.33
CA THR A 47 -52.19 14.08 -17.48
C THR A 47 -53.44 13.44 -18.12
N SER A 48 -54.44 13.04 -17.31
CA SER A 48 -55.83 13.55 -17.39
C SER A 48 -56.89 12.57 -16.85
N ARG A 49 -57.65 13.10 -15.87
CA ARG A 49 -59.09 12.97 -15.56
C ARG A 49 -59.73 11.65 -15.11
N ASN A 50 -60.34 11.80 -13.94
CA ASN A 50 -61.60 11.20 -13.45
C ASN A 50 -61.61 9.71 -13.11
N GLY A 51 -61.71 9.44 -11.80
CA GLY A 51 -62.68 8.49 -11.27
C GLY A 51 -62.25 7.02 -11.20
N GLU A 52 -62.31 6.52 -9.97
CA GLU A 52 -62.49 5.11 -9.59
C GLU A 52 -61.25 4.22 -9.39
N LEU A 53 -61.21 3.68 -8.17
CA LEU A 53 -60.27 2.73 -7.61
C LEU A 53 -60.53 1.33 -8.20
N SER A 54 -59.52 0.67 -8.77
CA SER A 54 -59.52 -0.81 -8.78
C SER A 54 -58.11 -1.39 -8.83
N LYS A 55 -57.93 -2.49 -8.08
CA LYS A 55 -56.69 -3.20 -7.78
C LYS A 55 -55.99 -3.75 -9.04
N GLU A 56 -54.72 -3.41 -9.21
CA GLU A 56 -53.89 -3.94 -10.28
C GLU A 56 -53.24 -5.27 -9.87
N LYS A 57 -53.69 -6.35 -10.53
CA LYS A 57 -53.01 -7.65 -10.64
C LYS A 57 -51.85 -7.49 -11.62
N ASN A 58 -50.62 -7.85 -11.22
CA ASN A 58 -49.53 -8.04 -12.17
C ASN A 58 -49.24 -9.53 -12.39
N ASN A 59 -49.66 -10.00 -13.57
CA ASN A 59 -49.24 -11.26 -14.18
C ASN A 59 -48.08 -10.98 -15.15
N GLY A 60 -46.96 -11.69 -14.93
CA GLY A 60 -46.14 -12.34 -15.95
C GLY A 60 -45.41 -11.50 -17.01
N CYS A 61 -44.08 -11.65 -17.07
CA CYS A 61 -43.44 -12.03 -18.32
C CYS A 61 -42.12 -12.78 -18.12
N ASN A 62 -42.03 -13.90 -18.84
CA ASN A 62 -40.92 -14.84 -19.01
C ASN A 62 -39.61 -14.16 -19.43
N TYR A 63 -38.46 -14.69 -18.97
CA TYR A 63 -37.38 -15.07 -19.89
C TYR A 63 -36.63 -16.31 -19.39
N SER A 64 -36.53 -17.26 -20.32
CA SER A 64 -35.82 -18.53 -20.29
C SER A 64 -34.31 -18.31 -20.29
N LEU A 65 -33.59 -18.99 -19.39
CA LEU A 65 -32.18 -19.33 -19.56
C LEU A 65 -31.99 -20.83 -19.41
N ARG A 66 -31.79 -21.47 -20.57
CA ARG A 66 -31.32 -22.85 -20.71
C ARG A 66 -29.92 -23.01 -20.09
N ASN A 67 -29.79 -24.09 -19.33
CA ASN A 67 -28.63 -24.98 -19.22
C ASN A 67 -27.26 -24.37 -18.94
N LEU A 68 -26.88 -24.33 -17.65
CA LEU A 68 -25.54 -24.77 -17.25
C LEU A 68 -25.68 -25.84 -16.15
N PHE A 69 -25.38 -27.08 -16.54
CA PHE A 69 -25.25 -28.22 -15.64
C PHE A 69 -24.13 -27.95 -14.62
N LEU A 70 -24.49 -27.79 -13.35
CA LEU A 70 -23.59 -28.04 -12.23
C LEU A 70 -24.14 -29.22 -11.42
N LYS A 71 -23.38 -30.32 -11.50
CA LYS A 71 -23.55 -31.56 -10.73
C LYS A 71 -23.65 -31.25 -9.22
N ASN A 72 -24.69 -31.82 -8.59
CA ASN A 72 -24.92 -31.97 -7.14
C ASN A 72 -25.20 -30.70 -6.30
N PRO A 73 -26.46 -30.33 -6.09
CA PRO A 73 -26.89 -29.60 -4.91
C PRO A 73 -27.40 -30.60 -3.84
N LYS A 74 -26.74 -30.62 -2.68
CA LYS A 74 -27.30 -31.23 -1.46
C LYS A 74 -28.61 -30.49 -1.11
N PRO A 75 -29.70 -31.16 -0.70
CA PRO A 75 -30.93 -30.47 -0.35
C PRO A 75 -30.72 -29.71 0.97
N TYR A 76 -30.72 -28.38 0.89
CA TYR A 76 -30.86 -27.51 2.06
C TYR A 76 -32.33 -27.51 2.48
N GLN A 77 -32.60 -28.11 3.63
CA GLN A 77 -33.93 -28.24 4.21
C GLN A 77 -34.37 -26.89 4.79
N TYR A 78 -35.18 -26.15 4.02
CA TYR A 78 -35.83 -24.93 4.49
C TYR A 78 -37.04 -25.27 5.38
N PHE A 79 -36.90 -24.93 6.67
CA PHE A 79 -37.95 -24.40 7.55
C PHE A 79 -39.36 -25.03 7.50
N SER A 80 -39.58 -26.07 8.30
CA SER A 80 -40.91 -26.43 8.80
C SER A 80 -41.22 -25.60 10.06
N ILE A 81 -41.90 -24.46 9.90
CA ILE A 81 -42.70 -23.86 10.98
C ILE A 81 -44.03 -24.59 10.94
N LEU A 82 -44.30 -25.43 11.95
CA LEU A 82 -45.64 -25.77 12.46
C LEU A 82 -45.47 -26.78 13.61
N TYR A 83 -46.09 -26.45 14.75
CA TYR A 83 -46.18 -27.15 16.03
C TYR A 83 -44.97 -27.10 16.98
N PRO A 84 -45.13 -26.58 18.22
CA PRO A 84 -44.14 -26.77 19.26
C PRO A 84 -44.11 -28.26 19.64
N LYS A 85 -43.09 -28.99 19.17
CA LYS A 85 -42.79 -30.32 19.70
C LYS A 85 -42.58 -30.19 21.21
N LYS A 86 -43.36 -30.91 22.01
CA LYS A 86 -43.12 -31.08 23.45
C LYS A 86 -41.68 -31.56 23.66
N THR A 87 -40.81 -30.66 24.11
CA THR A 87 -39.46 -31.00 24.55
C THR A 87 -39.57 -31.85 25.81
N THR A 88 -39.28 -33.15 25.69
CA THR A 88 -39.08 -34.03 26.85
C THR A 88 -37.86 -33.55 27.63
N LYS A 89 -37.88 -33.65 28.98
CA LYS A 89 -36.76 -33.24 29.87
C LYS A 89 -35.39 -33.73 29.39
N LYS A 90 -35.34 -34.93 28.78
CA LYS A 90 -34.13 -35.56 28.21
C LYS A 90 -33.53 -34.77 27.04
N ASN A 91 -34.36 -34.21 26.16
CA ASN A 91 -33.94 -33.46 24.97
C ASN A 91 -33.46 -32.02 25.33
N THR A 92 -33.98 -31.47 26.42
CA THR A 92 -33.51 -30.19 26.98
C THR A 92 -32.14 -30.34 27.62
N GLN A 93 -31.91 -31.44 28.34
CA GLN A 93 -30.63 -31.72 29.00
C GLN A 93 -29.47 -31.90 28.01
N GLU A 94 -29.70 -32.65 26.93
CA GLU A 94 -28.71 -32.86 25.86
C GLU A 94 -28.31 -31.53 25.17
N ARG A 95 -29.26 -30.61 25.00
CA ARG A 95 -29.00 -29.27 24.45
C ARG A 95 -28.16 -28.41 25.38
N ILE A 96 -28.40 -28.49 26.69
CA ILE A 96 -27.62 -27.80 27.72
C ILE A 96 -26.19 -28.35 27.74
N ASP A 97 -26.02 -29.67 27.67
CA ASP A 97 -24.71 -30.30 27.68
C ASP A 97 -23.91 -29.98 26.41
N ASN A 98 -24.56 -29.91 25.25
CA ASN A 98 -23.92 -29.43 24.01
C ASN A 98 -23.53 -27.94 24.08
N MET A 99 -24.39 -27.07 24.64
CA MET A 99 -24.02 -25.67 24.86
C MET A 99 -22.85 -25.53 25.84
N ARG A 100 -22.85 -26.31 26.92
CA ARG A 100 -21.79 -26.33 27.93
C ARG A 100 -20.47 -26.84 27.34
N ASN A 101 -20.52 -27.87 26.51
CA ASN A 101 -19.35 -28.39 25.78
C ASN A 101 -18.80 -27.39 24.77
N ASN A 102 -19.67 -26.69 24.03
CA ASN A 102 -19.26 -25.63 23.12
C ASN A 102 -18.68 -24.45 23.88
N LEU A 103 -19.28 -24.01 25.00
CA LEU A 103 -18.72 -22.98 25.87
C LEU A 103 -17.36 -23.37 26.44
N ASN A 104 -17.20 -24.63 26.85
CA ASN A 104 -15.94 -25.20 27.36
C ASN A 104 -14.89 -25.29 26.25
N ALA A 105 -15.27 -25.64 25.03
CA ALA A 105 -14.38 -25.63 23.87
C ALA A 105 -13.97 -24.19 23.49
N GLN A 106 -14.91 -23.24 23.57
CA GLN A 106 -14.66 -21.82 23.33
C GLN A 106 -13.76 -21.23 24.42
N THR A 107 -14.00 -21.49 25.70
CA THR A 107 -13.11 -21.08 26.81
C THR A 107 -11.74 -21.74 26.74
N ARG A 108 -11.62 -22.99 26.30
CA ARG A 108 -10.32 -23.62 26.00
C ARG A 108 -9.60 -22.99 24.81
N SER A 109 -10.33 -22.47 23.82
CA SER A 109 -9.75 -21.76 22.67
C SER A 109 -9.35 -20.30 22.97
N VAL A 110 -10.11 -19.63 23.84
CA VAL A 110 -9.90 -18.24 24.29
C VAL A 110 -8.83 -18.17 25.39
N SER A 111 -8.72 -19.21 26.23
CA SER A 111 -7.55 -19.47 27.06
C SER A 111 -6.40 -19.94 26.16
N ALA A 112 -5.89 -19.03 25.34
CA ALA A 112 -4.72 -19.24 24.52
C ALA A 112 -3.61 -19.80 25.40
N ASN A 113 -3.30 -21.10 25.23
CA ASN A 113 -2.36 -21.85 26.04
C ASN A 113 -1.09 -20.99 26.32
N PRO A 114 -0.90 -20.49 27.56
CA PRO A 114 0.20 -19.57 27.89
C PRO A 114 1.56 -20.13 27.49
N GLN A 115 1.70 -21.46 27.53
CA GLN A 115 2.89 -22.19 27.12
C GLN A 115 3.14 -22.11 25.61
N LYS A 116 2.09 -22.19 24.77
CA LYS A 116 2.23 -22.08 23.31
C LYS A 116 2.62 -20.65 22.89
N LYS A 117 2.07 -19.63 23.57
CA LYS A 117 2.44 -18.22 23.37
C LYS A 117 3.88 -17.95 23.80
N LYS A 118 4.29 -18.42 24.99
CA LYS A 118 5.68 -18.33 25.47
C LYS A 118 6.68 -18.98 24.49
N LYS A 119 6.39 -20.20 24.02
CA LYS A 119 7.23 -20.90 23.03
C LYS A 119 7.36 -20.13 21.71
N LYS A 120 6.28 -19.48 21.24
CA LYS A 120 6.32 -18.66 20.01
C LYS A 120 7.21 -17.43 20.19
N ILE A 121 7.05 -16.71 21.31
CA ILE A 121 7.86 -15.52 21.63
C ILE A 121 9.35 -15.91 21.73
N LEU A 122 9.65 -17.00 22.43
CA LEU A 122 11.02 -17.48 22.58
C LEU A 122 11.67 -17.77 21.22
N LYS A 123 10.97 -18.48 20.33
CA LYS A 123 11.46 -18.76 18.97
C LYS A 123 11.72 -17.48 18.17
N THR A 124 10.83 -16.49 18.24
CA THR A 124 11.04 -15.22 17.55
C THR A 124 12.21 -14.43 18.12
N SER A 125 12.38 -14.41 19.45
CA SER A 125 13.51 -13.74 20.10
C SER A 125 14.85 -14.37 19.74
N ILE A 126 14.91 -15.71 19.69
CA ILE A 126 16.10 -16.44 19.22
C ILE A 126 16.41 -16.07 17.77
N GLY A 127 15.39 -16.03 16.90
CA GLY A 127 15.58 -15.64 15.49
C GLY A 127 16.13 -14.23 15.32
N ILE A 128 15.62 -13.26 16.08
CA ILE A 128 16.12 -11.87 16.06
C ILE A 128 17.56 -11.80 16.58
N ALA A 129 17.86 -12.49 17.69
CA ALA A 129 19.21 -12.52 18.25
C ALA A 129 20.22 -13.16 17.27
N ALA A 130 19.83 -14.25 16.61
CA ALA A 130 20.64 -14.89 15.59
C ALA A 130 20.87 -13.97 14.38
N ALA A 131 19.83 -13.30 13.88
CA ALA A 131 19.96 -12.34 12.78
C ALA A 131 20.93 -11.21 13.13
N ALA A 132 20.80 -10.62 14.32
CA ALA A 132 21.72 -9.59 14.81
C ALA A 132 23.16 -10.13 14.92
N ALA A 133 23.35 -11.31 15.52
CA ALA A 133 24.68 -11.92 15.65
C ALA A 133 25.35 -12.17 14.29
N VAL A 134 24.59 -12.65 13.30
CA VAL A 134 25.09 -12.83 11.93
C VAL A 134 25.48 -11.49 11.32
N THR A 135 24.69 -10.43 11.49
CA THR A 135 25.05 -9.08 11.02
C THR A 135 26.35 -8.59 11.64
N PHE A 136 26.52 -8.74 12.96
CA PHE A 136 27.77 -8.37 13.65
C PHE A 136 28.98 -9.18 13.17
N LEU A 137 28.77 -10.46 12.87
CA LEU A 137 29.83 -11.34 12.35
C LEU A 137 30.24 -10.95 10.93
N LEU A 138 29.30 -10.60 10.06
CA LEU A 138 29.57 -10.29 8.66
C LEU A 138 30.07 -8.86 8.42
N LEU A 139 29.50 -7.87 9.11
CA LEU A 139 29.78 -6.45 8.86
C LEU A 139 30.72 -5.82 9.89
N GLY A 140 31.05 -6.51 10.99
CA GLY A 140 31.80 -5.93 12.09
C GLY A 140 30.95 -4.97 12.95
N ARG A 141 31.56 -4.40 14.00
CA ARG A 141 30.81 -3.71 15.06
C ARG A 141 30.14 -2.41 14.62
N THR A 142 30.86 -1.54 13.90
CA THR A 142 30.37 -0.21 13.51
C THR A 142 29.28 -0.32 12.46
N ASP A 143 29.54 -1.08 11.42
CA ASP A 143 28.69 -1.11 10.23
C ASP A 143 27.43 -1.94 10.51
N ALA A 144 27.53 -2.98 11.36
CA ALA A 144 26.36 -3.70 11.84
C ALA A 144 25.39 -2.79 12.62
N VAL A 145 25.89 -1.86 13.44
CA VAL A 145 25.01 -0.92 14.16
C VAL A 145 24.27 -0.01 13.18
N ILE A 146 24.99 0.56 12.20
CA ILE A 146 24.39 1.43 11.17
C ILE A 146 23.35 0.65 10.35
N PHE A 147 23.69 -0.57 9.94
CA PHE A 147 22.80 -1.47 9.19
C PHE A 147 21.51 -1.78 9.97
N LEU A 148 21.63 -2.19 11.24
CA LEU A 148 20.48 -2.53 12.07
C LEU A 148 19.63 -1.30 12.39
N GLN A 149 20.25 -0.13 12.58
CA GLN A 149 19.55 1.14 12.77
C GLN A 149 18.74 1.50 11.52
N TRP A 150 19.31 1.29 10.33
CA TRP A 150 18.63 1.49 9.05
C TRP A 150 17.47 0.55 8.83
N GLU A 151 17.65 -0.74 9.10
CA GLU A 151 16.56 -1.73 9.03
C GLU A 151 15.42 -1.40 10.00
N PHE A 152 15.76 -1.04 11.23
CA PHE A 152 14.77 -0.62 12.21
C PHE A 152 14.02 0.65 11.77
N TYR A 153 14.73 1.63 11.20
CA TYR A 153 14.13 2.86 10.67
C TYR A 153 13.16 2.56 9.52
N MET A 154 13.55 1.69 8.57
CA MET A 154 12.67 1.31 7.45
C MET A 154 11.44 0.52 7.91
N LEU A 155 11.59 -0.34 8.93
CA LEU A 155 10.46 -1.03 9.56
C LEU A 155 9.51 -0.04 10.26
N LEU A 156 10.05 0.99 10.91
CA LEU A 156 9.25 2.06 11.51
C LEU A 156 8.47 2.85 10.44
N MET A 157 9.12 3.19 9.33
CA MET A 157 8.47 3.87 8.20
C MET A 157 7.36 3.00 7.59
N MET A 158 7.55 1.68 7.50
CA MET A 158 6.50 0.74 7.10
C MET A 158 5.28 0.82 8.04
N LEU A 159 5.53 0.83 9.35
CA LEU A 159 4.47 0.89 10.37
C LEU A 159 3.70 2.21 10.32
N VAL A 160 4.41 3.33 10.24
CA VAL A 160 3.85 4.69 10.11
C VAL A 160 2.95 4.78 8.86
N SER A 161 3.42 4.23 7.74
CA SER A 161 2.69 4.25 6.47
C SER A 161 1.68 3.13 6.30
N MET A 162 1.58 2.18 7.23
CA MET A 162 0.69 1.02 7.11
C MET A 162 -0.77 1.42 6.83
N PRO A 163 -1.35 2.45 7.48
CA PRO A 163 -2.70 2.87 7.17
C PRO A 163 -2.91 3.34 5.74
N LEU A 164 -1.92 4.05 5.20
CA LEU A 164 -1.93 4.50 3.81
C LEU A 164 -1.68 3.32 2.86
N ALA A 165 -0.74 2.43 3.17
CA ALA A 165 -0.46 1.24 2.38
C ALA A 165 -1.69 0.32 2.29
N VAL A 166 -2.44 0.13 3.37
CA VAL A 166 -3.73 -0.59 3.35
C VAL A 166 -4.79 0.16 2.53
N ALA A 167 -4.78 1.50 2.57
CA ALA A 167 -5.73 2.28 1.78
C ALA A 167 -5.49 2.18 0.27
N VAL A 168 -4.22 2.05 -0.15
CA VAL A 168 -3.81 1.96 -1.56
C VAL A 168 -3.78 0.52 -2.05
N PHE A 169 -3.21 -0.39 -1.27
CA PHE A 169 -2.95 -1.79 -1.64
C PHE A 169 -3.83 -2.80 -0.89
N GLY A 170 -4.92 -2.37 -0.27
CA GLY A 170 -5.74 -3.22 0.61
C GLY A 170 -6.23 -4.53 -0.02
N GLU A 171 -6.37 -4.55 -1.35
CA GLU A 171 -6.72 -5.73 -2.14
C GLU A 171 -5.55 -6.73 -2.25
N ASN A 172 -4.32 -6.22 -2.36
CA ASN A 172 -3.11 -7.00 -2.59
C ASN A 172 -2.17 -6.95 -1.38
N LYS A 173 -2.36 -7.91 -0.47
CA LYS A 173 -1.58 -8.01 0.79
C LYS A 173 -0.06 -8.11 0.57
N CYS A 174 0.37 -8.67 -0.56
CA CYS A 174 1.80 -8.80 -0.91
C CYS A 174 2.48 -7.44 -1.15
N LEU A 175 1.71 -6.39 -1.47
CA LEU A 175 2.23 -5.05 -1.74
C LEU A 175 2.32 -4.18 -0.49
N LEU A 176 1.75 -4.62 0.65
CA LEU A 176 1.77 -3.85 1.90
C LEU A 176 3.19 -3.49 2.41
N PRO A 177 4.23 -4.33 2.27
CA PRO A 177 5.60 -3.97 2.66
C PRO A 177 6.14 -2.74 1.93
N PHE A 178 5.69 -2.46 0.69
CA PHE A 178 6.07 -1.24 -0.04
C PHE A 178 5.54 0.04 0.62
N GLY A 179 4.73 -0.07 1.69
CA GLY A 179 4.39 1.03 2.57
C GLY A 179 5.61 1.79 3.10
N LYS A 180 6.75 1.12 3.35
CA LYS A 180 7.98 1.80 3.80
C LYS A 180 8.49 2.83 2.80
N THR A 181 8.27 2.60 1.50
CA THR A 181 8.60 3.56 0.45
C THR A 181 7.80 4.84 0.61
N PHE A 182 6.49 4.76 0.90
CA PHE A 182 5.68 5.95 1.20
C PHE A 182 6.16 6.67 2.45
N GLY A 183 6.60 5.91 3.46
CA GLY A 183 7.09 6.44 4.73
C GLY A 183 8.37 7.26 4.61
N VAL A 184 9.16 7.03 3.56
CA VAL A 184 10.32 7.88 3.24
C VAL A 184 9.94 8.95 2.23
N LEU A 185 9.29 8.56 1.14
CA LEU A 185 9.06 9.40 -0.04
C LEU A 185 8.22 10.63 0.30
N ILE A 186 7.11 10.44 1.02
CA ILE A 186 6.14 11.50 1.31
C ILE A 186 6.71 12.52 2.31
N PRO A 187 7.13 12.15 3.53
CA PRO A 187 7.68 13.14 4.47
C PRO A 187 9.00 13.72 3.99
N GLY A 188 9.83 12.98 3.24
CA GLY A 188 11.02 13.53 2.60
C GLY A 188 10.66 14.58 1.54
N PHE A 189 9.65 14.33 0.70
CA PHE A 189 9.17 15.34 -0.24
C PHE A 189 8.58 16.58 0.47
N MET A 190 7.81 16.36 1.54
CA MET A 190 7.26 17.46 2.36
C MET A 190 8.38 18.36 2.91
N MET A 191 9.45 17.75 3.44
CA MET A 191 10.62 18.48 3.94
C MET A 191 11.36 19.19 2.81
N TRP A 192 11.54 18.55 1.65
CA TRP A 192 12.16 19.19 0.49
C TRP A 192 11.37 20.40 0.01
N ALA A 193 10.06 20.25 -0.17
CA ALA A 193 9.17 21.32 -0.62
C ALA A 193 9.12 22.47 0.40
N ALA A 194 9.09 22.15 1.70
CA ALA A 194 9.19 23.15 2.75
C ALA A 194 10.54 23.90 2.74
N GLY A 195 11.64 23.20 2.47
CA GLY A 195 12.96 23.80 2.35
C GLY A 195 13.06 24.73 1.13
N VAL A 196 12.60 24.29 -0.03
CA VAL A 196 12.72 25.04 -1.29
C VAL A 196 11.72 26.21 -1.36
N CYS A 197 10.45 25.98 -0.98
CA CYS A 197 9.40 26.99 -1.14
C CYS A 197 9.30 27.94 0.05
N LEU A 198 9.52 27.42 1.27
CA LEU A 198 9.31 28.18 2.52
C LEU A 198 10.62 28.51 3.24
N HIS A 199 11.77 28.11 2.69
CA HIS A 199 13.09 28.31 3.29
C HIS A 199 13.22 27.71 4.70
N ILE A 200 12.45 26.66 5.02
CA ILE A 200 12.55 25.96 6.31
C ILE A 200 13.88 25.19 6.35
N PRO A 201 14.68 25.35 7.43
CA PRO A 201 16.00 24.72 7.50
C PRO A 201 15.87 23.19 7.54
N PHE A 202 16.62 22.50 6.70
CA PHE A 202 16.74 21.05 6.64
C PHE A 202 17.64 20.53 7.78
N THR A 203 17.00 20.27 8.91
CA THR A 203 17.63 19.77 10.13
C THR A 203 16.95 18.48 10.56
N ARG A 204 17.56 17.74 11.49
CA ARG A 204 16.93 16.57 12.10
C ARG A 204 15.55 16.90 12.69
N LYS A 205 15.44 18.04 13.39
CA LYS A 205 14.19 18.46 14.05
C LYS A 205 13.07 18.68 13.05
N THR A 206 13.31 19.43 11.99
CA THR A 206 12.31 19.72 10.94
C THR A 206 11.97 18.48 10.13
N GLY A 207 12.94 17.60 9.87
CA GLY A 207 12.68 16.28 9.26
C GLY A 207 11.77 15.39 10.11
N ILE A 208 12.00 15.32 11.43
CA ILE A 208 11.13 14.60 12.37
C ILE A 208 9.73 15.22 12.39
N ILE A 209 9.61 16.56 12.39
CA ILE A 209 8.31 17.23 12.31
C ILE A 209 7.56 16.83 11.03
N ALA A 210 8.23 16.77 9.89
CA ALA A 210 7.62 16.31 8.64
C ALA A 210 7.10 14.86 8.74
N ILE A 211 7.88 13.97 9.36
CA ILE A 211 7.48 12.57 9.62
C ILE A 211 6.25 12.53 10.56
N CYS A 212 6.23 13.35 11.61
CA CYS A 212 5.09 13.42 12.54
C CYS A 212 3.81 13.93 11.84
N LEU A 213 3.92 14.97 11.01
CA LEU A 213 2.78 15.48 10.23
C LEU A 213 2.26 14.41 9.26
N TYR A 214 3.16 13.68 8.60
CA TYR A 214 2.81 12.56 7.75
C TYR A 214 2.16 11.40 8.52
N PHE A 215 2.64 11.09 9.73
CA PHE A 215 2.01 10.09 10.60
C PHE A 215 0.57 10.49 10.97
N MET A 216 0.34 11.77 11.30
CA MET A 216 -1.01 12.28 11.57
C MET A 216 -1.94 12.12 10.37
N LEU A 217 -1.44 12.37 9.16
CA LEU A 217 -2.17 12.10 7.91
C LEU A 217 -2.52 10.60 7.77
N CYS A 218 -1.55 9.71 8.01
CA CYS A 218 -1.78 8.27 7.95
C CYS A 218 -2.82 7.80 8.98
N MET A 219 -2.77 8.34 10.20
CA MET A 219 -3.76 8.04 11.24
C MET A 219 -5.17 8.51 10.84
N ALA A 220 -5.29 9.67 10.21
CA ALA A 220 -6.58 10.15 9.69
C ALA A 220 -7.14 9.21 8.59
N VAL A 221 -6.28 8.72 7.69
CA VAL A 221 -6.65 7.71 6.68
C VAL A 221 -7.07 6.40 7.34
N GLY A 222 -6.33 5.94 8.36
CA GLY A 222 -6.62 4.73 9.12
C GLY A 222 -7.97 4.75 9.83
N LYS A 223 -8.33 5.89 10.45
CA LYS A 223 -9.64 6.07 11.11
C LYS A 223 -10.81 5.86 10.16
N LYS A 224 -10.69 6.30 8.89
CA LYS A 224 -11.74 6.10 7.87
C LYS A 224 -11.99 4.63 7.53
N ARG A 225 -11.03 3.73 7.81
CA ARG A 225 -11.12 2.31 7.46
C ARG A 225 -11.84 1.44 8.50
N LYS A 226 -12.17 1.99 9.68
CA LYS A 226 -12.91 1.29 10.77
C LYS A 226 -12.40 -0.13 11.09
N ARG A 227 -11.08 -0.34 11.03
CA ARG A 227 -10.46 -1.65 11.29
C ARG A 227 -10.16 -1.87 12.77
N CYS A 228 -10.25 -3.12 13.21
CA CYS A 228 -9.91 -3.53 14.57
C CYS A 228 -8.38 -3.67 14.73
N LEU A 229 -7.90 -3.66 15.98
CA LEU A 229 -6.47 -3.83 16.28
C LEU A 229 -5.92 -5.17 15.76
N GLU A 230 -6.73 -6.22 15.76
CA GLU A 230 -6.38 -7.53 15.22
C GLU A 230 -6.11 -7.51 13.71
N ASP A 231 -6.86 -6.71 12.94
CA ASP A 231 -6.64 -6.58 11.50
C ASP A 231 -5.27 -5.95 11.20
N TRP A 232 -4.91 -4.92 11.97
CA TRP A 232 -3.61 -4.27 11.85
C TRP A 232 -2.47 -5.21 12.23
N LYS A 233 -2.63 -6.00 13.30
CA LYS A 233 -1.67 -7.03 13.69
C LYS A 233 -1.50 -8.09 12.60
N GLN A 234 -2.60 -8.50 11.95
CA GLN A 234 -2.57 -9.46 10.86
C GLN A 234 -1.86 -8.89 9.62
N CYS A 235 -2.11 -7.63 9.28
CA CYS A 235 -1.40 -6.95 8.18
C CYS A 235 0.11 -6.89 8.46
N PHE A 236 0.48 -6.43 9.66
CA PHE A 236 1.89 -6.36 10.07
C PHE A 236 2.57 -7.74 10.07
N SER A 237 1.92 -8.75 10.66
CA SER A 237 2.43 -10.13 10.64
C SER A 237 2.57 -10.68 9.22
N GLY A 238 1.75 -10.21 8.27
CA GLY A 238 1.88 -10.55 6.85
C GLY A 238 3.13 -9.92 6.22
N CYS A 239 3.43 -8.66 6.57
CA CYS A 239 4.60 -7.94 6.07
C CYS A 239 5.92 -8.53 6.58
N LEU A 240 5.98 -9.00 7.83
CA LEU A 240 7.21 -9.52 8.44
C LEU A 240 7.90 -10.62 7.62
N LYS A 241 7.15 -11.45 6.88
CA LYS A 241 7.74 -12.47 6.01
C LYS A 241 8.59 -11.86 4.89
N TYR A 242 8.10 -10.78 4.29
CA TYR A 242 8.81 -10.06 3.24
C TYR A 242 9.98 -9.26 3.81
N GLU A 243 9.84 -8.71 5.01
CA GLU A 243 10.94 -8.02 5.69
C GLU A 243 12.09 -8.96 6.03
N VAL A 244 11.83 -10.22 6.39
CA VAL A 244 12.91 -11.22 6.56
C VAL A 244 13.66 -11.47 5.25
N ILE A 245 12.95 -11.61 4.12
CA ILE A 245 13.58 -11.79 2.81
C ILE A 245 14.40 -10.55 2.44
N PHE A 246 13.82 -9.37 2.62
CA PHE A 246 14.48 -8.10 2.36
C PHE A 246 15.76 -7.96 3.21
N PHE A 247 15.69 -8.25 4.51
CA PHE A 247 16.84 -8.23 5.41
C PHE A 247 17.96 -9.15 4.93
N VAL A 248 17.65 -10.40 4.54
CA VAL A 248 18.67 -11.36 4.06
C VAL A 248 19.32 -10.87 2.78
N VAL A 249 18.52 -10.43 1.80
CA VAL A 249 19.03 -9.94 0.50
C VAL A 249 19.85 -8.66 0.69
N PHE A 250 19.38 -7.74 1.53
CA PHE A 250 20.07 -6.48 1.79
C PHE A 250 21.35 -6.68 2.59
N LEU A 251 21.36 -7.57 3.60
CA LEU A 251 22.56 -7.95 4.34
C LEU A 251 23.61 -8.57 3.43
N PHE A 252 23.18 -9.49 2.56
CA PHE A 252 24.06 -10.11 1.57
C PHE A 252 24.66 -9.06 0.63
N TRP A 253 23.83 -8.14 0.13
CA TRP A 253 24.28 -7.06 -0.75
C TRP A 253 25.26 -6.10 -0.06
N ALA A 254 24.95 -5.70 1.18
CA ALA A 254 25.82 -4.84 1.99
C ALA A 254 27.18 -5.52 2.26
N TYR A 255 27.17 -6.82 2.56
CA TYR A 255 28.38 -7.61 2.75
C TYR A 255 29.24 -7.66 1.48
N LEU A 256 28.63 -7.91 0.31
CA LEU A 256 29.37 -7.93 -0.96
C LEU A 256 30.00 -6.57 -1.30
N ILE A 257 29.26 -5.47 -1.13
CA ILE A 257 29.79 -4.12 -1.39
C ILE A 257 30.93 -3.77 -0.42
N GLY A 258 30.89 -4.30 0.81
CA GLY A 258 31.93 -4.08 1.83
C GLY A 258 33.34 -4.52 1.40
N PHE A 259 33.48 -5.43 0.44
CA PHE A 259 34.80 -5.87 -0.07
C PHE A 259 35.46 -4.86 -1.01
N ASN A 260 34.68 -4.02 -1.68
CA ASN A 260 35.20 -2.96 -2.54
C ASN A 260 34.35 -1.69 -2.37
N PRO A 261 34.46 -1.00 -1.22
CA PRO A 261 33.67 0.18 -0.91
C PRO A 261 34.16 1.42 -1.67
N SER A 262 35.00 1.27 -2.71
CA SER A 262 35.65 2.40 -3.37
C SER A 262 34.64 3.28 -4.11
N GLY A 263 34.59 4.54 -3.69
CA GLY A 263 33.91 5.65 -4.36
C GLY A 263 34.69 6.16 -5.58
N TYR A 264 35.28 5.27 -6.38
CA TYR A 264 36.08 5.67 -7.55
C TYR A 264 35.19 5.97 -8.77
N GLY A 265 35.54 7.00 -9.51
CA GLY A 265 34.80 7.49 -10.68
C GLY A 265 34.22 8.89 -10.48
N THR A 266 34.07 9.62 -11.58
CA THR A 266 33.63 11.02 -11.58
C THR A 266 32.23 11.21 -10.98
N GLU A 267 31.30 10.30 -11.25
CA GLU A 267 29.92 10.36 -10.75
C GLU A 267 29.84 10.07 -9.23
N LYS A 268 30.61 9.11 -8.72
CA LYS A 268 30.58 8.75 -7.29
C LYS A 268 31.08 9.88 -6.40
N PHE A 269 32.10 10.62 -6.84
CA PHE A 269 32.57 11.81 -6.13
C PHE A 269 31.49 12.89 -6.05
N MET A 270 30.78 13.11 -7.15
CA MET A 270 29.66 14.06 -7.21
C MET A 270 28.54 13.65 -6.25
N ASP A 271 28.13 12.38 -6.27
CA ASP A 271 27.09 11.84 -5.38
C ASP A 271 27.44 12.03 -3.91
N TYR A 272 28.67 11.69 -3.54
CA TYR A 272 29.18 11.90 -2.19
C TYR A 272 29.21 13.38 -1.82
N GLY A 273 29.66 14.26 -2.73
CA GLY A 273 29.67 15.70 -2.53
C GLY A 273 28.28 16.26 -2.25
N PHE A 274 27.27 15.87 -3.05
CA PHE A 274 25.88 16.30 -2.84
C PHE A 274 25.33 15.82 -1.50
N LEU A 275 25.53 14.53 -1.18
CA LEU A 275 25.10 13.95 0.08
C LEU A 275 25.76 14.67 1.27
N GLN A 276 27.10 14.80 1.26
CA GLN A 276 27.87 15.44 2.31
C GLN A 276 27.46 16.91 2.52
N LYS A 277 27.23 17.64 1.42
CA LYS A 277 26.76 19.03 1.50
C LYS A 277 25.40 19.11 2.16
N MET A 278 24.46 18.24 1.79
CA MET A 278 23.13 18.17 2.41
C MET A 278 23.14 17.69 3.85
N LEU A 279 24.11 16.87 4.26
CA LEU A 279 24.31 16.45 5.64
C LEU A 279 24.84 17.57 6.53
N THR A 280 25.73 18.40 5.99
CA THR A 280 26.44 19.46 6.75
C THR A 280 25.71 20.81 6.74
N THR A 281 24.96 21.14 5.69
CA THR A 281 24.16 22.37 5.61
C THR A 281 22.70 22.15 6.02
N SER A 282 22.03 23.22 6.42
CA SER A 282 20.57 23.25 6.63
C SER A 282 19.81 23.89 5.47
N LYS A 283 20.49 24.43 4.46
CA LYS A 283 19.84 25.10 3.32
C LYS A 283 19.42 24.10 2.24
N LEU A 284 18.22 24.25 1.69
CA LEU A 284 17.76 23.55 0.49
C LEU A 284 17.26 24.57 -0.55
N PRO A 285 17.64 24.44 -1.84
CA PRO A 285 18.68 23.56 -2.37
C PRO A 285 20.07 23.92 -1.77
N PRO A 286 20.95 22.93 -1.55
CA PRO A 286 22.28 23.19 -1.00
C PRO A 286 23.11 24.05 -1.97
N ASP A 287 24.16 24.68 -1.45
CA ASP A 287 25.11 25.40 -2.31
C ASP A 287 25.89 24.41 -3.18
N ASP A 288 26.26 24.86 -4.38
CA ASP A 288 26.99 24.08 -5.36
C ASP A 288 28.35 23.61 -4.82
N ILE A 289 28.68 22.33 -5.05
CA ILE A 289 29.90 21.69 -4.52
C ILE A 289 31.17 22.15 -5.24
N TRP A 290 31.03 22.76 -6.42
CA TRP A 290 32.12 23.29 -7.23
C TRP A 290 32.38 24.78 -6.95
N TYR A 291 31.92 25.29 -5.81
CA TYR A 291 32.15 26.66 -5.36
C TYR A 291 31.65 27.74 -6.32
N ALA A 292 30.60 27.47 -7.09
CA ALA A 292 30.01 28.44 -8.02
C ALA A 292 29.32 29.65 -7.35
N GLY A 293 29.33 29.74 -6.01
CA GLY A 293 28.68 30.81 -5.24
C GLY A 293 27.15 30.82 -5.31
N LYS A 294 26.55 29.77 -5.87
CA LYS A 294 25.10 29.63 -6.11
C LYS A 294 24.58 28.32 -5.53
N SER A 295 23.26 28.22 -5.41
CA SER A 295 22.61 26.92 -5.14
C SER A 295 22.85 25.96 -6.29
N ILE A 296 22.95 24.67 -5.97
CA ILE A 296 23.10 23.60 -6.94
C ILE A 296 21.97 23.64 -7.98
N ASN A 297 22.33 23.53 -9.26
CA ASN A 297 21.37 23.43 -10.37
C ASN A 297 21.56 22.09 -11.11
N TYR A 298 21.30 20.99 -10.39
CA TYR A 298 21.45 19.63 -10.91
C TYR A 298 20.38 18.72 -10.29
N TYR A 299 20.17 17.54 -10.87
CA TYR A 299 19.30 16.53 -10.28
C TYR A 299 19.98 15.84 -9.10
N TYR A 300 19.48 16.08 -7.88
CA TYR A 300 20.06 15.54 -6.65
C TYR A 300 19.05 14.72 -5.81
N GLY A 301 17.93 14.29 -6.41
CA GLY A 301 16.79 13.71 -5.68
C GLY A 301 17.15 12.45 -4.87
N GLY A 302 17.91 11.52 -5.45
CA GLY A 302 18.35 10.31 -4.76
C GLY A 302 19.27 10.61 -3.57
N GLN A 303 20.25 11.49 -3.80
CA GLN A 303 21.20 11.95 -2.79
C GLN A 303 20.47 12.71 -1.66
N TYR A 304 19.42 13.46 -1.99
CA TYR A 304 18.57 14.14 -1.03
C TYR A 304 17.82 13.16 -0.12
N TYR A 305 17.18 12.13 -0.70
CA TYR A 305 16.47 11.14 0.12
C TYR A 305 17.42 10.32 0.99
N ALA A 306 18.63 10.01 0.50
CA ALA A 306 19.69 9.43 1.32
C ALA A 306 20.07 10.37 2.49
N ALA A 307 20.25 11.67 2.22
CA ALA A 307 20.52 12.66 3.26
C ALA A 307 19.36 12.81 4.26
N PHE A 308 18.11 12.74 3.78
CA PHE A 308 16.91 12.80 4.61
C PHE A 308 16.88 11.64 5.60
N ILE A 309 17.03 10.40 5.12
CA ILE A 309 17.07 9.20 5.98
C ILE A 309 18.23 9.33 6.97
N ALA A 310 19.43 9.67 6.51
CA ALA A 310 20.60 9.78 7.37
C ALA A 310 20.39 10.84 8.48
N LYS A 311 19.85 12.02 8.16
CA LYS A 311 19.59 13.07 9.16
C LYS A 311 18.49 12.74 10.16
N THR A 312 17.47 11.99 9.76
CA THR A 312 16.34 11.67 10.65
C THR A 312 16.60 10.43 11.48
N MET A 313 17.46 9.53 10.99
CA MET A 313 17.81 8.27 11.65
C MET A 313 18.93 8.43 12.69
N LEU A 314 19.98 9.20 12.39
CA LEU A 314 21.06 9.57 13.33
C LEU A 314 20.51 10.47 14.42
#